data_AF-A0A4V3FEK2-F1
#
_entry.id   AF-A0A4V3FEK2-F1
#
_cell.length_a   1.000
_cell.length_b   1.000
_cell.length_c   1.000
_cell.angle_alpha   90.00
_cell.angle_beta   90.00
_cell.angle_gamma   90.00
#
_symmetry.space_group_name_H-M   'P 1'
#
loop_
_entity.id
_entity.type
_entity.pdbx_description
1 polymer ?
#
loop_
_entity_poly.entity_id
_entity_poly.type
_entity_poly.pdbx_seq_one_letter_code
_entity_poly.pdbx_strand_id
1 'polypeptide(L)'
;KQLVGQLGCWTYFQSIKSPANEKFISDFQAWLAKSDVPGIVKEGRVTCSPMVLSYVGVYLWKAAVEKAGSFEVDKVIAELEKGISFDGPGGTVTSQKNHHVTKNVFIGETKADGQFKILKSYDNVYGEPFLKGTFKAK
;
A
#
# COMPACT_ATOMS: atom_id res chain seq x y z
N LYS A 1 1.96 26.37 -2.96
CA LYS A 1 0.83 26.96 -2.20
C LYS A 1 -0.55 26.48 -2.64
N GLN A 2 -0.79 26.19 -3.92
CA GLN A 2 -2.15 25.87 -4.42
C GLN A 2 -2.76 24.53 -3.96
N LEU A 3 -1.97 23.61 -3.40
CA LEU A 3 -2.49 22.31 -2.98
C LEU A 3 -2.95 22.27 -1.53
N VAL A 4 -2.43 23.13 -0.64
CA VAL A 4 -2.71 23.07 0.82
C VAL A 4 -4.21 23.09 1.09
N GLY A 5 -4.68 22.17 1.94
CA GLY A 5 -6.11 22.03 2.26
C GLY A 5 -6.88 21.11 1.31
N GLN A 6 -6.28 20.64 0.21
CA GLN A 6 -6.94 19.68 -0.67
C GLN A 6 -7.00 18.29 -0.04
N LEU A 7 -8.13 17.62 -0.25
CA LEU A 7 -8.38 16.27 0.23
C LEU A 7 -7.84 15.23 -0.75
N GLY A 8 -7.16 14.22 -0.22
CA GLY A 8 -6.75 13.01 -0.93
C GLY A 8 -7.26 11.77 -0.21
N CYS A 9 -7.62 10.75 -0.98
CA CYS A 9 -8.01 9.43 -0.47
C CYS A 9 -7.02 8.38 -1.00
N TRP A 10 -6.31 7.72 -0.10
CA TRP A 10 -5.25 6.77 -0.46
C TRP A 10 -5.17 5.63 0.56
N THR A 11 -4.50 4.54 0.18
CA THR A 11 -4.29 3.38 1.06
C THR A 11 -3.01 3.49 1.89
N TYR A 12 -2.28 4.58 1.74
CA TYR A 12 -1.07 4.89 2.48
C TYR A 12 -0.75 6.38 2.39
N PHE A 13 -0.29 6.95 3.50
CA PHE A 13 0.40 8.23 3.54
C PHE A 13 1.73 8.07 4.26
N GLN A 14 2.77 8.73 3.77
CA GLN A 14 4.09 8.64 4.40
C GLN A 14 4.11 9.22 5.82
N SER A 15 3.14 10.08 6.15
CA SER A 15 2.94 10.65 7.49
C SER A 15 2.33 9.69 8.52
N ILE A 16 1.99 8.45 8.15
CA ILE A 16 1.53 7.41 9.09
C ILE A 16 2.60 7.20 10.17
N LYS A 17 2.21 7.23 11.44
CA LYS A 17 3.12 7.00 12.56
C LYS A 17 3.02 5.55 13.01
N SER A 18 3.96 4.72 12.55
CA SER A 18 4.08 3.32 12.99
C SER A 18 5.52 2.84 12.82
N PRO A 19 5.98 1.89 13.66
CA PRO A 19 7.32 1.32 13.51
C PRO A 19 7.56 0.69 12.12
N ALA A 20 6.53 0.05 11.54
CA ALA A 20 6.61 -0.54 10.20
C ALA A 20 6.82 0.53 9.11
N ASN A 21 6.14 1.69 9.22
CA ASN A 21 6.32 2.77 8.27
C ASN A 21 7.67 3.48 8.42
N GLU A 22 8.10 3.75 9.66
CA GLU A 22 9.40 4.36 9.93
C GLU A 22 10.54 3.49 9.38
N LYS A 23 10.45 2.16 9.59
CA LYS A 23 11.41 1.22 9.02
C LYS A 23 11.40 1.27 7.49
N PHE A 24 10.22 1.23 6.85
CA PHE A 24 10.11 1.27 5.40
C PHE A 24 10.68 2.56 4.79
N ILE A 25 10.40 3.72 5.41
CA ILE A 25 10.95 5.01 4.96
C ILE A 25 12.48 4.98 5.08
N SER A 26 13.02 4.51 6.21
CA SER A 26 14.46 4.38 6.43
C SER A 26 15.12 3.47 5.39
N ASP A 27 14.57 2.27 5.18
CA ASP A 27 15.07 1.31 4.20
C ASP A 27 15.00 1.88 2.77
N PHE A 28 13.90 2.57 2.43
CA PHE A 28 13.72 3.22 1.13
C PHE A 28 14.77 4.31 0.89
N GLN A 29 15.03 5.18 1.87
CA GLN A 29 16.04 6.23 1.75
C GLN A 29 17.45 5.64 1.67
N ALA A 30 17.74 4.58 2.43
CA ALA A 30 19.01 3.87 2.37
C ALA A 30 19.25 3.20 1.00
N TRP A 31 18.21 2.59 0.42
CA TRP A 31 18.26 2.06 -0.94
C TRP A 31 18.46 3.18 -1.97
N LEU A 32 17.70 4.27 -1.86
CA LEU A 32 17.76 5.40 -2.79
C LEU A 32 19.14 6.05 -2.82
N ALA A 33 19.78 6.20 -1.66
CA ALA A 33 21.14 6.72 -1.56
C ALA A 33 22.13 5.88 -2.39
N LYS A 34 22.00 4.55 -2.32
CA LYS A 34 22.87 3.58 -3.00
C LYS A 34 22.47 3.27 -4.45
N SER A 35 21.25 3.61 -4.85
CA SER A 35 20.71 3.26 -6.16
C SER A 35 21.48 3.96 -7.30
N ASP A 36 21.81 3.19 -8.34
CA ASP A 36 22.41 3.62 -9.60
C ASP A 36 21.41 3.61 -10.76
N VAL A 37 20.12 3.36 -10.47
CA VAL A 37 19.06 3.27 -11.47
C VAL A 37 18.93 4.62 -12.19
N PRO A 38 19.06 4.65 -13.53
CA PRO A 38 19.02 5.88 -14.29
C PRO A 38 17.65 6.56 -14.19
N GLY A 39 17.65 7.89 -14.17
CA GLY A 39 16.42 8.69 -14.15
C GLY A 39 15.79 8.89 -12.76
N ILE A 40 16.39 8.36 -11.69
CA ILE A 40 15.92 8.61 -10.33
C ILE A 40 16.48 9.93 -9.79
N VAL A 41 15.59 10.93 -9.60
CA VAL A 41 15.89 12.11 -8.79
C VAL A 41 15.88 11.71 -7.31
N LYS A 42 17.03 11.88 -6.63
CA LYS A 42 17.25 11.49 -5.23
C LYS A 42 16.90 12.59 -4.23
N GLU A 43 17.23 13.84 -4.57
CA GLU A 43 17.02 14.98 -3.68
C GLU A 43 15.53 15.20 -3.38
N GLY A 44 15.18 15.34 -2.10
CA GLY A 44 13.80 15.58 -1.66
C GLY A 44 12.82 14.44 -1.97
N ARG A 45 13.30 13.26 -2.37
CA ARG A 45 12.45 12.16 -2.83
C ARG A 45 11.65 11.57 -1.67
N VAL A 46 10.36 11.42 -1.91
CA VAL A 46 9.38 10.81 -1.01
C VAL A 46 8.90 9.47 -1.57
N THR A 47 8.35 8.62 -0.69
CA THR A 47 7.59 7.43 -1.09
C THR A 47 6.08 7.75 -1.15
N CYS A 48 5.32 6.91 -1.85
CA CYS A 48 3.90 7.10 -2.09
C CYS A 48 3.12 5.77 -2.05
N SER A 49 1.79 5.84 -2.07
CA SER A 49 0.93 4.67 -1.93
C SER A 49 1.19 3.57 -2.98
N PRO A 50 1.37 3.85 -4.28
CA PRO A 50 1.73 2.82 -5.25
C PRO A 50 3.03 2.07 -4.93
N MET A 51 4.07 2.78 -4.45
CA MET A 51 5.35 2.16 -4.08
C MET A 51 5.19 1.21 -2.89
N VAL A 52 4.41 1.61 -1.88
CA VAL A 52 4.06 0.75 -0.74
C VAL A 52 3.24 -0.46 -1.18
N LEU A 53 2.30 -0.30 -2.11
CA LEU A 53 1.50 -1.41 -2.62
C LEU A 53 2.35 -2.43 -3.38
N SER A 54 3.33 -1.98 -4.18
CA SER A 54 4.29 -2.89 -4.83
C SER A 54 5.15 -3.65 -3.81
N TYR A 55 5.64 -2.96 -2.77
CA TYR A 55 6.36 -3.59 -1.66
C TYR A 55 5.50 -4.66 -0.99
N VAL A 56 4.28 -4.32 -0.59
CA VAL A 56 3.32 -5.27 0.02
C VAL A 56 3.04 -6.46 -0.89
N GLY A 57 2.86 -6.25 -2.20
CA GLY A 57 2.59 -7.32 -3.15
C GLY A 57 3.69 -8.39 -3.19
N VAL A 58 4.96 -7.99 -3.14
CA VAL A 58 6.09 -8.94 -3.10
C VAL A 58 6.09 -9.75 -1.81
N TYR A 59 5.77 -9.15 -0.66
CA TYR A 59 5.72 -9.87 0.62
C TYR A 59 4.50 -10.78 0.74
N LEU A 60 3.35 -10.39 0.17
CA LEU A 60 2.19 -11.29 0.07
C LEU A 60 2.52 -12.51 -0.80
N TRP A 61 3.16 -12.29 -1.95
CA TRP A 61 3.62 -13.38 -2.81
C TRP A 61 4.62 -14.30 -2.09
N LYS A 62 5.62 -13.71 -1.42
CA LYS A 62 6.58 -14.47 -0.60
C LYS A 62 5.87 -15.35 0.43
N ALA A 63 4.96 -14.77 1.21
CA ALA A 63 4.24 -15.51 2.24
C ALA A 63 3.36 -16.64 1.65
N ALA A 64 2.77 -16.43 0.47
CA ALA A 64 2.03 -17.46 -0.25
C ALA A 64 2.95 -18.60 -0.74
N VAL A 65 4.13 -18.28 -1.29
CA VAL A 65 5.15 -19.26 -1.69
C VAL A 65 5.62 -20.09 -0.49
N GLU A 66 5.91 -19.44 0.65
CA GLU A 66 6.34 -20.12 1.87
C GLU A 66 5.27 -21.08 2.41
N LYS A 67 3.98 -20.69 2.36
CA LYS A 67 2.87 -21.60 2.72
C LYS A 67 2.65 -22.73 1.72
N ALA A 68 2.81 -22.45 0.42
CA ALA A 68 2.67 -23.44 -0.63
C ALA A 68 3.84 -24.45 -0.64
N GLY A 69 4.97 -24.09 -0.04
CA GLY A 69 6.22 -24.85 -0.14
C GLY A 69 6.70 -25.00 -1.59
N SER A 70 6.33 -24.06 -2.47
CA SER A 70 6.48 -24.21 -3.92
C SER A 70 6.37 -22.87 -4.64
N PHE A 71 7.03 -22.77 -5.80
CA PHE A 71 6.88 -21.66 -6.75
C PHE A 71 5.86 -21.94 -7.86
N GLU A 72 5.23 -23.12 -7.87
CA GLU A 72 4.20 -23.48 -8.85
C GLU A 72 3.01 -22.51 -8.76
N VAL A 73 2.67 -21.87 -9.88
CA VAL A 73 1.70 -20.76 -9.95
C VAL A 73 0.36 -21.11 -9.31
N ASP A 74 -0.21 -22.26 -9.66
CA ASP A 74 -1.52 -22.69 -9.15
C ASP A 74 -1.51 -22.93 -7.64
N LYS A 75 -0.39 -23.44 -7.09
CA LYS A 75 -0.24 -23.66 -5.65
C LYS A 75 -0.15 -22.33 -4.90
N VAL A 76 0.59 -21.36 -5.45
CA VAL A 76 0.72 -20.02 -4.85
C VAL A 76 -0.62 -19.27 -4.90
N ILE A 77 -1.34 -19.34 -6.03
CA ILE A 77 -2.67 -18.75 -6.16
C ILE A 77 -3.63 -19.36 -5.15
N ALA A 78 -3.64 -20.69 -5.00
CA ALA A 78 -4.49 -21.37 -4.03
C ALA A 78 -4.23 -20.91 -2.59
N GLU A 79 -2.98 -20.61 -2.22
CA GLU A 79 -2.67 -20.02 -0.90
C GLU A 79 -3.12 -18.56 -0.79
N LEU A 80 -2.92 -17.75 -1.83
CA LEU A 80 -3.40 -16.36 -1.87
C LEU A 80 -4.92 -16.28 -1.70
N GLU A 81 -5.68 -17.18 -2.32
CA GLU A 81 -7.14 -17.22 -2.21
C GLU A 81 -7.66 -17.60 -0.81
N LYS A 82 -6.83 -18.24 0.03
CA LYS A 82 -7.16 -18.59 1.42
C LYS A 82 -7.02 -17.42 2.39
N GLY A 83 -6.44 -16.29 1.96
CA GLY A 83 -6.20 -15.13 2.81
C GLY A 83 -4.82 -15.14 3.47
N ILE A 84 -3.82 -14.67 2.73
CA ILE A 84 -2.47 -14.38 3.22
C ILE A 84 -2.43 -12.94 3.71
N SER A 85 -1.84 -12.71 4.88
CA SER A 85 -1.69 -11.38 5.46
C SER A 85 -0.23 -10.96 5.51
N PHE A 86 0.00 -9.66 5.39
CA PHE A 86 1.29 -9.02 5.61
C PHE A 86 1.11 -7.68 6.34
N ASP A 87 1.90 -7.44 7.38
CA ASP A 87 1.91 -6.20 8.14
C ASP A 87 2.83 -5.17 7.47
N GLY A 88 2.22 -4.34 6.62
CA GLY A 88 2.94 -3.38 5.80
C GLY A 88 2.99 -1.95 6.39
N PRO A 89 3.66 -1.02 5.68
CA PRO A 89 3.77 0.38 6.09
C PRO A 89 2.42 1.10 6.26
N GLY A 90 1.40 0.69 5.51
CA GLY A 90 0.03 1.21 5.58
C GLY A 90 -0.90 0.47 6.55
N GLY A 91 -0.37 -0.51 7.30
CA GLY A 91 -1.14 -1.46 8.10
C GLY A 91 -1.20 -2.84 7.47
N THR A 92 -1.96 -3.75 8.09
CA THR A 92 -2.15 -5.12 7.61
C THR A 92 -2.90 -5.12 6.28
N VAL A 93 -2.38 -5.90 5.34
CA VAL A 93 -3.02 -6.17 4.05
C VAL A 93 -3.25 -7.66 3.93
N THR A 94 -4.47 -8.06 3.55
CA THR A 94 -4.87 -9.47 3.44
C THR A 94 -5.39 -9.76 2.05
N SER A 95 -4.87 -10.78 1.38
CA SER A 95 -5.37 -11.24 0.07
C SER A 95 -6.78 -11.81 0.17
N GLN A 96 -7.52 -11.71 -0.92
CA GLN A 96 -8.89 -12.18 -1.02
C GLN A 96 -9.02 -13.18 -2.17
N LYS A 97 -10.03 -14.05 -2.09
CA LYS A 97 -10.35 -15.01 -3.16
C LYS A 97 -10.67 -14.34 -4.51
N ASN A 98 -11.16 -13.11 -4.52
CA ASN A 98 -11.42 -12.33 -5.74
C ASN A 98 -10.16 -11.64 -6.31
N HIS A 99 -8.96 -12.05 -5.86
CA HIS A 99 -7.66 -11.48 -6.20
C HIS A 99 -7.48 -9.98 -5.87
N HIS A 100 -8.35 -9.42 -5.02
CA HIS A 100 -8.15 -8.11 -4.40
C HIS A 100 -7.56 -8.27 -2.99
N VAL A 101 -7.42 -7.16 -2.28
CA VAL A 101 -6.91 -7.13 -0.91
C VAL A 101 -7.84 -6.36 0.02
N THR A 102 -7.99 -6.86 1.24
CA THR A 102 -8.50 -6.09 2.37
C THR A 102 -7.37 -5.23 2.92
N LYS A 103 -7.60 -3.93 3.10
CA LYS A 103 -6.59 -2.99 3.59
C LYS A 103 -7.20 -1.73 4.18
N ASN A 104 -6.39 -0.95 4.89
CA ASN A 104 -6.80 0.34 5.40
C ASN A 104 -6.89 1.39 4.29
N VAL A 105 -7.82 2.33 4.45
CA VAL A 105 -7.99 3.51 3.58
C VAL A 105 -7.97 4.77 4.44
N PHE A 106 -7.29 5.80 3.96
CA PHE A 106 -7.07 7.05 4.67
C PHE A 106 -7.56 8.22 3.84
N ILE A 107 -8.29 9.14 4.49
CA ILE A 107 -8.59 10.47 3.96
C ILE A 107 -7.64 11.45 4.63
N GLY A 108 -6.87 12.17 3.81
CA GLY A 108 -5.89 13.13 4.26
C GLY A 108 -6.08 14.49 3.63
N GLU A 109 -5.62 15.52 4.33
CA GLU A 109 -5.54 16.90 3.85
C GLU A 109 -4.07 17.27 3.63
N THR A 110 -3.75 17.86 2.48
CA THR A 110 -2.37 18.26 2.16
C THR A 110 -1.90 19.44 3.02
N LYS A 111 -0.67 19.35 3.51
CA LYS A 111 0.02 20.36 4.31
C LYS A 111 0.97 21.21 3.46
N ALA A 112 1.46 22.30 4.04
CA ALA A 112 2.44 23.18 3.39
C ALA A 112 3.79 22.49 3.10
N ASP A 113 4.13 21.42 3.83
CA ASP A 113 5.33 20.61 3.64
C ASP A 113 5.16 19.49 2.58
N GLY A 114 4.04 19.47 1.87
CA GLY A 114 3.73 18.48 0.84
C GLY A 114 3.30 17.10 1.37
N GLN A 115 3.23 16.92 2.69
CA GLN A 115 2.71 15.70 3.32
C GLN A 115 1.21 15.79 3.60
N PHE A 116 0.59 14.67 3.94
CA PHE A 116 -0.83 14.63 4.32
C PHE A 116 -1.00 14.62 5.84
N LYS A 117 -1.95 15.40 6.35
CA LYS A 117 -2.53 15.22 7.68
C LYS A 117 -3.70 14.25 7.55
N ILE A 118 -3.66 13.12 8.24
CA ILE A 118 -4.77 12.16 8.24
C ILE A 118 -5.95 12.76 9.00
N LEU A 119 -7.09 12.89 8.32
CA LEU A 119 -8.35 13.36 8.90
C LEU A 119 -9.24 12.20 9.34
N LYS A 120 -9.22 11.10 8.57
CA LYS A 120 -10.02 9.92 8.84
C LYS A 120 -9.33 8.66 8.32
N SER A 121 -9.50 7.55 9.03
CA SER A 121 -9.11 6.21 8.58
C SER A 121 -10.33 5.29 8.55
N TYR A 122 -10.25 4.28 7.70
CA TYR A 122 -11.18 3.18 7.60
C TYR A 122 -10.34 1.91 7.60
N ASP A 123 -10.51 1.09 8.62
CA ASP A 123 -9.72 -0.12 8.79
C ASP A 123 -10.36 -1.28 8.04
N ASN A 124 -9.52 -2.17 7.49
CA ASN A 124 -9.95 -3.42 6.86
C ASN A 124 -11.04 -3.26 5.78
N VAL A 125 -10.89 -2.28 4.89
CA VAL A 125 -11.81 -2.08 3.76
C VAL A 125 -11.66 -3.26 2.79
N TYR A 126 -12.74 -4.01 2.61
CA TYR A 126 -12.79 -5.16 1.71
C TYR A 126 -12.82 -4.69 0.24
N GLY A 127 -11.96 -5.26 -0.60
CA GLY A 127 -11.96 -5.03 -2.04
C GLY A 127 -13.21 -5.59 -2.73
N GLU A 128 -14.20 -4.73 -2.98
CA GLU A 128 -15.38 -5.05 -3.80
C GLU A 128 -15.23 -4.39 -5.19
N PRO A 129 -14.62 -5.07 -6.18
CA PRO A 129 -14.39 -4.48 -7.51
C PRO A 129 -15.67 -4.30 -8.32
N PHE A 130 -16.70 -5.09 -8.02
CA PHE A 130 -17.98 -5.04 -8.72
C PHE A 130 -19.04 -4.47 -7.80
N LEU A 131 -19.74 -3.44 -8.28
CA LEU A 131 -20.89 -2.87 -7.59
C LEU A 131 -21.98 -3.94 -7.46
N LYS A 132 -22.48 -4.16 -6.24
CA LYS A 132 -23.64 -5.04 -6.00
C LYS A 132 -24.97 -4.44 -6.47
N GLY A 133 -24.94 -3.23 -7.03
CA GLY A 133 -26.11 -2.50 -7.55
C GLY A 133 -25.80 -1.81 -8.87
N THR A 134 -26.83 -1.25 -9.50
CA THR A 134 -26.69 -0.45 -10.72
C THR A 134 -26.29 0.98 -10.36
N PHE A 135 -25.12 1.44 -10.85
CA PHE A 135 -24.81 2.86 -10.82
C PHE A 135 -25.79 3.57 -11.75
N LYS A 136 -26.67 4.40 -11.18
CA LYS A 136 -27.45 5.37 -11.95
C LYS A 136 -26.69 6.67 -11.92
N ALA A 137 -26.12 7.07 -13.06
CA ALA A 137 -25.59 8.42 -13.21
C ALA A 137 -26.70 9.42 -12.86
N LYS A 138 -26.35 10.41 -12.04
CA LYS A 138 -27.23 11.57 -11.80
C LYS A 138 -27.07 12.56 -12.93
#